data_AF-R6BD37-F1
#
_entry.id   AF-R6BD37-F1
#
_cell.length_a   1.000
_cell.length_b   1.000
_cell.length_c   1.000
_cell.angle_alpha   90.00
_cell.angle_beta   90.00
_cell.angle_gamma   90.00
#
_symmetry.space_group_name_H-M   'P 1'
#
loop_
_entity.id
_entity.type
_entity.pdbx_description
1 polymer ?
#
loop_
_entity_poly.entity_id
_entity_poly.type
_entity_poly.pdbx_seq_one_letter_code
_entity_poly.pdbx_strand_id
1 'polypeptide(L)'
;MRNKQDKKATFDAINVMIRHADKGPSGFWVDDHEGCGNPAIFPEFDEGLKRGRLVQKEHYVCPWNTAIMYGDGHGNINTGCYHSCSIDKARYLSAQELKEILARFKTRMENGDYDCVDHISPLLTKAESRHIEKRIFAEQRKHERCREQRRQERLKKAAALIAKYPDKESLLALYYGEKVSVLDYGGIILFDPASRRNVAGAEKFSYDDYLDVQFASLGKKHRTYFADCFFNEGMSPFKGQIERVNPKHICFKRIFFSGMYPDGTTFDGKEDHVWMDKSGFEDYAVGDSVSFCAEVYRYVKTGNGKLIDYGLRNPTGIQKIEAYKLPSDDELIMQDVEQLICETCFLSERCNRNYCIMDPKKKRLLKQEMFRAIKTQTDKETQK
;
A
#
# COMPACT_ATOMS: atom_id res chain seq x y z
N MET A 1 -11.21 -6.90 49.25
CA MET A 1 -9.91 -7.60 49.20
C MET A 1 -9.17 -7.37 47.88
N ARG A 2 -9.84 -7.43 46.71
CA ARG A 2 -9.26 -7.16 45.37
C ARG A 2 -8.54 -5.81 45.23
N ASN A 3 -9.21 -4.69 45.55
CA ASN A 3 -8.60 -3.34 45.45
C ASN A 3 -7.30 -3.14 46.26
N LYS A 4 -7.08 -3.87 47.36
CA LYS A 4 -5.82 -3.75 48.15
C LYS A 4 -4.64 -4.42 47.43
N GLN A 5 -4.88 -5.56 46.77
CA GLN A 5 -3.87 -6.26 45.98
C GLN A 5 -3.55 -5.47 44.71
N ASP A 6 -4.57 -4.98 44.00
CA ASP A 6 -4.41 -4.20 42.77
C ASP A 6 -3.67 -2.87 43.03
N LYS A 7 -3.98 -2.19 44.14
CA LYS A 7 -3.23 -0.99 44.57
C LYS A 7 -1.75 -1.31 44.80
N LYS A 8 -1.44 -2.41 45.50
CA LYS A 8 -0.05 -2.84 45.75
C LYS A 8 0.69 -3.14 44.44
N ALA A 9 0.07 -3.91 43.54
CA ALA A 9 0.64 -4.21 42.22
C ALA A 9 0.91 -2.92 41.41
N THR A 10 -0.01 -1.96 41.48
CA THR A 10 0.16 -0.64 40.86
C THR A 10 1.36 0.09 41.47
N PHE A 11 1.48 0.15 42.80
CA PHE A 11 2.63 0.78 43.47
C PHE A 11 3.96 0.22 43.01
N ASP A 12 4.08 -1.11 42.98
CA ASP A 12 5.32 -1.78 42.61
C ASP A 12 5.68 -1.45 41.14
N ALA A 13 4.70 -1.47 40.24
CA ALA A 13 4.91 -1.09 38.85
C ALA A 13 5.27 0.39 38.69
N ILE A 14 4.60 1.32 39.40
CA ILE A 14 4.93 2.75 39.34
C ILE A 14 6.36 3.01 39.85
N ASN A 15 6.80 2.32 40.91
CA ASN A 15 8.18 2.44 41.40
C ASN A 15 9.20 2.02 40.33
N VAL A 16 8.91 0.96 39.56
CA VAL A 16 9.76 0.55 38.42
C VAL A 16 9.76 1.62 37.33
N MET A 17 8.58 2.14 36.94
CA MET A 17 8.47 3.21 35.94
C MET A 17 9.24 4.47 36.35
N ILE A 18 9.20 4.87 37.63
CA ILE A 18 9.95 6.02 38.15
C ILE A 18 11.47 5.79 38.03
N ARG A 19 11.95 4.58 38.39
CA ARG A 19 13.38 4.24 38.29
C ARG A 19 13.89 4.28 36.85
N HIS A 20 13.04 3.90 35.90
CA HIS A 20 13.37 3.79 34.49
C HIS A 20 12.74 4.90 33.63
N ALA A 21 12.40 6.05 34.21
CA ALA A 21 11.76 7.16 33.48
C ALA A 21 12.64 7.72 32.35
N ASP A 22 13.95 7.47 32.35
CA ASP A 22 14.85 7.77 31.23
C ASP A 22 14.53 6.94 29.96
N LYS A 23 13.82 5.82 30.10
CA LYS A 23 13.36 4.97 29.00
C LYS A 23 12.00 5.39 28.44
N GLY A 24 11.44 6.50 28.92
CA GLY A 24 10.12 7.02 28.52
C GLY A 24 8.98 6.49 29.41
N PRO A 25 7.71 6.77 29.06
CA PRO A 25 6.58 6.24 29.79
C PRO A 25 6.38 4.74 29.51
N SER A 26 5.70 4.05 30.42
CA SER A 26 5.13 2.71 30.19
C SER A 26 3.73 2.66 30.74
N GLY A 27 2.83 1.97 30.06
CA GLY A 27 1.54 1.53 30.57
C GLY A 27 1.60 0.09 31.08
N PHE A 28 0.44 -0.55 31.11
CA PHE A 28 0.25 -1.85 31.79
C PHE A 28 -0.11 -3.00 30.87
N TRP A 29 -0.20 -2.79 29.55
CA TRP A 29 -0.61 -3.86 28.64
C TRP A 29 -0.01 -3.73 27.24
N VAL A 30 0.17 -4.88 26.59
CA VAL A 30 0.41 -5.03 25.15
C VAL A 30 -0.40 -6.21 24.62
N ASP A 31 -0.87 -6.13 23.38
CA ASP A 31 -1.57 -7.20 22.66
C ASP A 31 -1.38 -7.04 21.15
N ASP A 32 -1.31 -8.14 20.41
CA ASP A 32 -1.29 -8.12 18.93
C ASP A 32 -0.37 -7.07 18.28
N HIS A 33 0.88 -6.96 18.77
CA HIS A 33 1.90 -5.99 18.30
C HIS A 33 1.59 -4.51 18.61
N GLU A 34 0.58 -4.25 19.43
CA GLU A 34 0.17 -2.92 19.88
C GLU A 34 0.12 -2.85 21.42
N GLY A 35 -0.07 -1.63 21.92
CA GLY A 35 -0.32 -1.39 23.34
C GLY A 35 0.54 -0.28 23.93
N CYS A 36 0.40 -0.11 25.24
CA CYS A 36 1.03 0.98 25.98
C CYS A 36 2.23 0.53 26.82
N GLY A 37 2.48 -0.79 26.94
CA GLY A 37 3.62 -1.32 27.67
C GLY A 37 4.95 -1.03 26.97
N ASN A 38 5.96 -0.62 27.74
CA ASN A 38 7.31 -0.36 27.24
C ASN A 38 8.27 -1.50 27.64
N PRO A 39 8.76 -2.30 26.68
CA PRO A 39 9.70 -3.40 26.93
C PRO A 39 11.02 -2.98 27.59
N ALA A 40 11.45 -1.72 27.42
CA ALA A 40 12.64 -1.21 28.08
C ALA A 40 12.45 -0.98 29.60
N ILE A 41 11.20 -0.99 30.07
CA ILE A 41 10.83 -0.86 31.49
C ILE A 41 10.35 -2.21 32.04
N PHE A 42 9.54 -2.93 31.26
CA PHE A 42 8.98 -4.24 31.61
C PHE A 42 9.29 -5.24 30.48
N PRO A 43 10.40 -6.00 30.57
CA PRO A 43 10.85 -6.90 29.51
C PRO A 43 9.81 -7.93 29.05
N GLU A 44 8.88 -8.32 29.93
CA GLU A 44 7.78 -9.23 29.61
C GLU A 44 6.86 -8.74 28.48
N PHE A 45 6.81 -7.43 28.22
CA PHE A 45 6.05 -6.88 27.09
C PHE A 45 6.70 -7.18 25.73
N ASP A 46 8.00 -7.49 25.68
CA ASP A 46 8.67 -7.89 24.45
C ASP A 46 8.07 -9.18 23.86
N GLU A 47 7.70 -10.14 24.71
CA GLU A 47 7.06 -11.38 24.26
C GLU A 47 5.65 -11.13 23.70
N GLY A 48 4.86 -10.26 24.35
CA GLY A 48 3.51 -9.93 23.90
C GLY A 48 3.51 -9.21 22.54
N LEU A 49 4.44 -8.26 22.36
CA LEU A 49 4.62 -7.53 21.10
C LEU A 49 5.13 -8.40 19.95
N LYS A 50 5.88 -9.48 20.24
CA LYS A 50 6.45 -10.36 19.20
C LYS A 50 5.55 -11.54 18.83
N ARG A 51 4.73 -12.03 19.76
CA ARG A 51 3.98 -13.29 19.60
C ARG A 51 2.47 -13.09 19.52
N GLY A 52 1.97 -11.84 19.53
CA GLY A 52 0.54 -11.53 19.50
C GLY A 52 -0.20 -12.12 20.69
N ARG A 53 0.38 -11.99 21.89
CA ARG A 53 -0.23 -12.48 23.13
C ARG A 53 -0.49 -11.30 24.05
N LEU A 54 -1.72 -11.18 24.54
CA LEU A 54 -2.07 -10.23 25.59
C LEU A 54 -1.17 -10.45 26.82
N VAL A 55 -0.32 -9.47 27.09
CA VAL A 55 0.44 -9.35 28.35
C VAL A 55 -0.11 -8.14 29.07
N GLN A 56 -0.85 -8.37 30.16
CA GLN A 56 -1.47 -7.33 30.97
C GLN A 56 -1.01 -7.46 32.42
N LYS A 57 -0.48 -6.37 32.98
CA LYS A 57 -0.10 -6.29 34.39
C LYS A 57 -1.33 -5.93 35.22
N GLU A 58 -1.49 -6.59 36.36
CA GLU A 58 -2.49 -6.22 37.35
C GLU A 58 -2.23 -4.79 37.86
N HIS A 59 -3.28 -3.98 37.88
CA HIS A 59 -3.23 -2.60 38.37
C HIS A 59 -4.64 -2.14 38.74
N TYR A 60 -4.70 -1.12 39.61
CA TYR A 60 -5.93 -0.52 40.13
C TYR A 60 -6.44 0.55 39.16
N VAL A 61 -5.62 1.57 38.90
CA VAL A 61 -5.90 2.62 37.91
C VAL A 61 -4.60 3.00 37.20
N CYS A 62 -4.71 3.53 35.98
CA CYS A 62 -3.56 3.87 35.15
C CYS A 62 -3.24 5.38 35.20
N PRO A 63 -1.99 5.79 35.47
CA PRO A 63 -1.62 7.20 35.52
C PRO A 63 -1.79 7.90 34.17
N TRP A 64 -1.77 7.13 33.08
CA TRP A 64 -1.93 7.62 31.71
C TRP A 64 -3.38 7.56 31.22
N ASN A 65 -4.34 7.18 32.06
CA ASN A 65 -5.74 7.33 31.67
C ASN A 65 -6.02 8.81 31.43
N THR A 66 -6.68 9.14 30.32
CA THR A 66 -6.98 10.53 29.92
C THR A 66 -7.74 11.30 31.01
N ALA A 67 -8.66 10.66 31.74
CA ALA A 67 -9.38 11.27 32.86
C ALA A 67 -8.47 11.53 34.05
N ILE A 68 -7.50 10.66 34.32
CA ILE A 68 -6.51 10.86 35.38
C ILE A 68 -5.54 11.98 35.00
N MET A 69 -5.04 11.99 33.77
CA MET A 69 -4.08 13.00 33.32
C MET A 69 -4.68 14.42 33.31
N TYR A 70 -5.90 14.58 32.78
CA TYR A 70 -6.49 15.88 32.48
C TYR A 70 -7.69 16.26 33.37
N GLY A 71 -8.20 15.33 34.18
CA GLY A 71 -9.31 15.56 35.10
C GLY A 71 -10.69 15.43 34.46
N ASP A 72 -11.70 15.89 35.19
CA ASP A 72 -13.12 15.83 34.80
C ASP A 72 -13.40 16.40 33.40
N GLY A 73 -14.32 15.75 32.68
CA GLY A 73 -14.68 16.11 31.30
C GLY A 73 -13.73 15.58 30.23
N HIS A 74 -12.67 14.86 30.61
CA HIS A 74 -11.73 14.22 29.69
C HIS A 74 -11.72 12.70 29.83
N GLY A 75 -11.87 11.97 28.72
CA GLY A 75 -11.76 10.49 28.72
C GLY A 75 -12.82 9.78 29.58
N ASN A 76 -12.58 8.49 29.85
CA ASN A 76 -13.44 7.69 30.72
C ASN A 76 -12.60 6.71 31.56
N ILE A 77 -12.58 6.89 32.88
CA ILE A 77 -11.83 6.05 33.82
C ILE A 77 -12.37 4.61 33.90
N ASN A 78 -13.66 4.41 33.62
CA ASN A 78 -14.33 3.10 33.71
C ASN A 78 -14.08 2.22 32.48
N THR A 79 -13.61 2.79 31.37
CA THR A 79 -13.40 2.06 30.11
C THR A 79 -12.05 1.34 30.00
N GLY A 80 -11.33 1.18 31.11
CA GLY A 80 -10.05 0.46 31.15
C GLY A 80 -8.92 1.17 30.39
N CYS A 81 -7.73 0.56 30.40
CA CYS A 81 -6.51 1.12 29.80
C CYS A 81 -6.51 1.18 28.27
N TYR A 82 -7.46 0.54 27.61
CA TYR A 82 -7.50 0.46 26.15
C TYR A 82 -8.18 1.68 25.52
N HIS A 83 -9.36 2.06 26.03
CA HIS A 83 -10.23 3.05 25.36
C HIS A 83 -9.94 4.51 25.72
N SER A 84 -9.19 4.76 26.81
CA SER A 84 -8.94 6.13 27.31
C SER A 84 -7.49 6.32 27.74
N CYS A 85 -6.54 5.93 26.89
CA CYS A 85 -5.10 6.04 27.15
C CYS A 85 -4.50 7.31 26.50
N SER A 86 -3.74 8.07 27.27
CA SER A 86 -2.99 9.26 26.83
C SER A 86 -1.47 9.04 26.91
N ILE A 87 -1.00 7.79 26.86
CA ILE A 87 0.44 7.50 26.94
C ILE A 87 1.24 8.12 25.79
N ASP A 88 0.65 8.24 24.60
CA ASP A 88 1.27 8.93 23.46
C ASP A 88 1.52 10.41 23.73
N LYS A 89 0.76 11.02 24.64
CA LYS A 89 1.02 12.38 25.10
C LYS A 89 2.12 12.40 26.18
N ALA A 90 2.16 11.38 27.04
CA ALA A 90 3.19 11.24 28.06
C ALA A 90 4.60 11.06 27.45
N ARG A 91 4.72 10.55 26.22
CA ARG A 91 6.03 10.42 25.52
C ARG A 91 6.74 11.77 25.29
N TYR A 92 6.00 12.87 25.35
CA TYR A 92 6.56 14.23 25.22
C TYR A 92 7.07 14.79 26.54
N LEU A 93 6.93 14.08 27.66
CA LEU A 93 7.49 14.48 28.94
C LEU A 93 8.97 14.08 29.02
N SER A 94 9.78 14.90 29.69
CA SER A 94 11.16 14.57 30.02
C SER A 94 11.20 13.51 31.11
N ALA A 95 12.34 12.83 31.27
CA ALA A 95 12.54 11.86 32.34
C ALA A 95 12.26 12.44 33.74
N GLN A 96 12.58 13.72 33.96
CA GLN A 96 12.32 14.39 35.23
C GLN A 96 10.82 14.68 35.44
N GLU A 97 10.14 15.22 34.42
CA GLU A 97 8.69 15.45 34.49
C GLU A 97 7.92 14.13 34.68
N LEU A 98 8.34 13.05 34.01
CA LEU A 98 7.78 11.70 34.21
C LEU A 98 7.92 11.24 35.66
N LYS A 99 9.10 11.40 36.28
CA LYS A 99 9.32 11.05 37.69
C LYS A 99 8.41 11.83 38.62
N GLU A 100 8.30 13.15 38.42
CA GLU A 100 7.49 14.04 39.25
C GLU A 100 6.00 13.71 39.14
N ILE A 101 5.51 13.49 37.92
CA ILE A 101 4.10 13.13 37.66
C ILE A 101 3.77 11.76 38.24
N LEU A 102 4.63 10.76 38.04
CA LEU A 102 4.43 9.42 38.60
C LEU A 102 4.52 9.40 40.13
N ALA A 103 5.43 10.18 40.72
CA ALA A 103 5.51 10.35 42.17
C ALA A 103 4.24 11.01 42.73
N ARG A 104 3.73 12.05 42.05
CA ARG A 104 2.45 12.69 42.41
C ARG A 104 1.29 11.72 42.32
N PHE A 105 1.19 10.95 41.25
CA PHE A 105 0.17 9.92 41.07
C PHE A 105 0.24 8.89 42.21
N LYS A 106 1.45 8.44 42.56
CA LYS A 106 1.69 7.53 43.67
C LYS A 106 1.13 8.09 44.98
N THR A 107 1.49 9.32 45.35
CA THR A 107 1.01 9.97 46.57
C THR A 107 -0.50 10.12 46.60
N ARG A 108 -1.12 10.53 45.48
CA ARG A 108 -2.59 10.63 45.37
C ARG A 108 -3.29 9.28 45.54
N MET A 109 -2.70 8.22 44.99
CA MET A 109 -3.20 6.86 45.16
C MET A 109 -3.08 6.36 46.61
N GLU A 110 -2.01 6.73 47.33
CA GLU A 110 -1.85 6.43 48.78
C GLU A 110 -2.91 7.13 49.62
N ASN A 111 -3.27 8.36 49.26
CA ASN A 111 -4.28 9.17 49.95
C ASN A 111 -5.74 8.75 49.64
N GLY A 112 -5.95 7.88 48.64
CA GLY A 112 -7.28 7.43 48.24
C GLY A 112 -7.99 8.36 47.24
N ASP A 113 -7.29 9.30 46.61
CA ASP A 113 -7.86 10.28 45.69
C ASP A 113 -8.56 9.67 44.46
N TYR A 114 -8.26 8.40 44.15
CA TYR A 114 -8.84 7.66 43.02
C TYR A 114 -9.92 6.65 43.44
N ASP A 115 -10.31 6.63 44.72
CA ASP A 115 -11.31 5.70 45.24
C ASP A 115 -12.74 6.14 44.92
N CYS A 116 -12.94 7.42 44.62
CA CYS A 116 -14.19 8.00 44.12
C CYS A 116 -13.98 8.55 42.71
N VAL A 117 -14.67 7.97 41.72
CA VAL A 117 -14.50 8.30 40.30
C VAL A 117 -15.43 9.40 39.80
N ASP A 118 -16.30 9.94 40.66
CA ASP A 118 -17.28 10.97 40.29
C ASP A 118 -16.61 12.33 40.03
N HIS A 119 -15.49 12.60 40.71
CA HIS A 119 -14.69 13.82 40.55
C HIS A 119 -13.20 13.50 40.62
N ILE A 120 -12.51 13.70 39.50
CA ILE A 120 -11.08 13.43 39.35
C ILE A 120 -10.35 14.74 39.09
N SER A 121 -9.54 15.14 40.07
CA SER A 121 -8.62 16.26 39.90
C SER A 121 -7.50 15.89 38.92
N PRO A 122 -7.13 16.78 37.98
CA PRO A 122 -6.09 16.49 37.00
C PRO A 122 -4.76 16.13 37.66
N LEU A 123 -4.15 15.03 37.22
CA LEU A 123 -2.81 14.64 37.64
C LEU A 123 -1.78 15.65 37.13
N LEU A 124 -1.94 16.13 35.90
CA LEU A 124 -1.09 17.16 35.33
C LEU A 124 -1.48 18.55 35.86
N THR A 125 -0.47 19.37 36.13
CA THR A 125 -0.67 20.81 36.30
C THR A 125 -0.97 21.47 34.96
N LYS A 126 -1.62 22.65 35.02
CA LYS A 126 -1.82 23.50 33.82
C LYS A 126 -0.52 23.87 33.11
N ALA A 127 0.62 23.89 33.82
CA ALA A 127 1.92 24.14 33.22
C ALA A 127 2.39 22.92 32.42
N GLU A 128 2.35 21.72 33.01
CA GLU A 128 2.77 20.46 32.37
C GLU A 128 1.93 20.15 31.13
N SER A 129 0.59 20.26 31.20
CA SER A 129 -0.28 20.04 30.03
C SER A 129 0.07 20.97 28.87
N ARG A 130 0.30 22.26 29.15
CA ARG A 130 0.74 23.23 28.12
C ARG A 130 2.13 22.92 27.57
N HIS A 131 3.02 22.31 28.36
CA HIS A 131 4.34 21.91 27.88
C HIS A 131 4.25 20.73 26.90
N ILE A 132 3.41 19.73 27.21
CA ILE A 132 3.12 18.62 26.30
C ILE A 132 2.59 19.15 24.97
N GLU A 133 1.56 20.00 25.00
CA GLU A 133 0.96 20.58 23.79
C GLU A 133 1.98 21.37 22.95
N LYS A 134 2.82 22.18 23.60
CA LYS A 134 3.89 22.92 22.92
C LYS A 134 4.89 21.99 22.24
N ARG A 135 5.27 20.88 22.87
CA ARG A 135 6.22 19.90 22.30
C ARG A 135 5.60 19.14 21.13
N ILE A 136 4.33 18.74 21.23
CA ILE A 136 3.56 18.16 20.11
C ILE A 136 3.55 19.12 18.92
N PHE A 137 3.18 20.38 19.15
CA PHE A 137 3.10 21.39 18.10
C PHE A 137 4.48 21.68 17.48
N ALA A 138 5.54 21.72 18.29
CA ALA A 138 6.90 21.92 17.81
C ALA A 138 7.39 20.75 16.94
N GLU A 139 7.07 19.51 17.32
CA GLU A 139 7.37 18.30 16.53
C GLU A 139 6.60 18.33 15.20
N GLN A 140 5.30 18.59 15.22
CA GLN A 140 4.48 18.72 14.00
C GLN A 140 5.06 19.77 13.04
N ARG A 141 5.37 20.97 13.53
CA ARG A 141 6.03 22.02 12.72
C ARG A 141 7.40 21.60 12.20
N LYS A 142 8.16 20.78 12.94
CA LYS A 142 9.44 20.24 12.46
C LYS A 142 9.21 19.24 11.32
N HIS A 143 8.22 18.35 11.45
CA HIS A 143 7.85 17.42 10.39
C HIS A 143 7.36 18.12 9.13
N GLU A 144 6.48 19.12 9.26
CA GLU A 144 6.00 19.93 8.13
C GLU A 144 7.15 20.64 7.42
N ARG A 145 8.07 21.27 8.16
CA ARG A 145 9.26 21.90 7.58
C ARG A 145 10.15 20.89 6.84
N CYS A 146 10.38 19.71 7.43
CA CYS A 146 11.15 18.65 6.78
C CYS A 146 10.47 18.16 5.50
N ARG A 147 9.14 17.99 5.52
CA ARG A 147 8.35 17.59 4.35
C ARG A 147 8.42 18.64 3.24
N GLU A 148 8.29 19.92 3.60
CA GLU A 148 8.38 21.01 2.63
C GLU A 148 9.81 21.14 2.07
N GLN A 149 10.85 20.99 2.89
CA GLN A 149 12.24 20.97 2.40
C GLN A 149 12.47 19.84 1.38
N ARG A 150 12.02 18.62 1.67
CA ARG A 150 12.10 17.49 0.72
C ARG A 150 11.33 17.79 -0.56
N ARG A 151 10.13 18.36 -0.46
CA ARG A 151 9.30 18.77 -1.60
C ARG A 151 10.04 19.79 -2.48
N GLN A 152 10.63 20.81 -1.88
CA GLN A 152 11.40 21.83 -2.59
C GLN A 152 12.66 21.26 -3.25
N GLU A 153 13.35 20.32 -2.59
CA GLU A 153 14.50 19.63 -3.19
C GLU A 153 14.11 18.79 -4.40
N ARG A 154 12.97 18.09 -4.34
CA ARG A 154 12.42 17.34 -5.47
C ARG A 154 12.04 18.24 -6.63
N LEU A 155 11.34 19.35 -6.37
CA LEU A 155 11.01 20.34 -7.40
C LEU A 155 12.25 20.87 -8.11
N LYS A 156 13.32 21.17 -7.36
CA LYS A 156 14.60 21.60 -7.94
C LYS A 156 15.24 20.52 -8.82
N LYS A 157 15.26 19.27 -8.35
CA LYS A 157 15.84 18.15 -9.12
C LYS A 157 15.03 17.84 -10.39
N ALA A 158 13.71 17.92 -10.31
CA ALA A 158 12.80 17.60 -11.41
C ALA A 158 12.50 18.79 -12.36
N ALA A 159 13.21 19.91 -12.23
CA ALA A 159 12.86 21.17 -12.91
C ALA A 159 12.72 21.02 -14.44
N ALA A 160 13.58 20.23 -15.08
CA ALA A 160 13.52 19.97 -16.53
C ALA A 160 12.26 19.18 -16.92
N LEU A 161 11.88 18.18 -16.12
CA LEU A 161 10.65 17.41 -16.33
C LEU A 161 9.40 18.27 -16.09
N ILE A 162 9.40 19.13 -15.08
CA ILE A 162 8.30 20.05 -14.79
C ILE A 162 8.10 21.04 -15.96
N ALA A 163 9.20 21.56 -16.52
CA ALA A 163 9.11 22.44 -17.68
C ALA A 163 8.50 21.73 -18.91
N LYS A 164 8.74 20.43 -19.06
CA LYS A 164 8.18 19.62 -20.16
C LYS A 164 6.76 19.12 -19.89
N TYR A 165 6.43 18.84 -18.63
CA TYR A 165 5.16 18.28 -18.16
C TYR A 165 4.65 19.08 -16.95
N PRO A 166 4.15 20.31 -17.15
CA PRO A 166 3.72 21.17 -16.05
C PRO A 166 2.54 20.58 -15.27
N ASP A 167 1.68 19.78 -15.92
CA ASP A 167 0.59 19.06 -15.28
C ASP A 167 1.06 17.98 -14.29
N LYS A 168 2.33 17.55 -14.37
CA LYS A 168 2.94 16.55 -13.49
C LYS A 168 3.71 17.15 -12.32
N GLU A 169 3.72 18.48 -12.15
CA GLU A 169 4.46 19.16 -11.07
C GLU A 169 4.10 18.60 -9.69
N SER A 170 2.81 18.47 -9.40
CA SER A 170 2.33 17.96 -8.11
C SER A 170 2.82 16.54 -7.82
N LEU A 171 2.85 15.67 -8.83
CA LEU A 171 3.36 14.31 -8.70
C LEU A 171 4.87 14.30 -8.44
N LEU A 172 5.62 15.09 -9.21
CA LEU A 172 7.07 15.21 -9.06
C LEU A 172 7.46 15.78 -7.68
N ALA A 173 6.71 16.77 -7.18
CA ALA A 173 6.91 17.34 -5.85
C ALA A 173 6.73 16.29 -4.72
N LEU A 174 5.80 15.35 -4.91
CA LEU A 174 5.47 14.33 -3.91
C LEU A 174 6.34 13.08 -4.01
N TYR A 175 6.70 12.65 -5.22
CA TYR A 175 7.19 11.29 -5.45
C TYR A 175 8.52 11.19 -6.20
N TYR A 176 9.10 12.28 -6.70
CA TYR A 176 10.39 12.21 -7.42
C TYR A 176 11.47 11.56 -6.54
N GLY A 177 12.02 10.44 -7.02
CA GLY A 177 13.04 9.63 -6.35
C GLY A 177 12.52 8.69 -5.24
N GLU A 178 11.21 8.63 -5.00
CA GLU A 178 10.62 7.78 -3.96
C GLU A 178 10.40 6.35 -4.44
N LYS A 179 10.46 5.39 -3.53
CA LYS A 179 10.25 3.95 -3.82
C LYS A 179 8.77 3.61 -3.89
N VAL A 180 8.06 4.21 -4.85
CA VAL A 180 6.60 4.08 -4.99
C VAL A 180 6.19 3.93 -6.45
N SER A 181 5.04 3.27 -6.64
CA SER A 181 4.28 3.22 -7.88
C SER A 181 3.01 4.06 -7.71
N VAL A 182 2.70 4.92 -8.68
CA VAL A 182 1.52 5.79 -8.64
C VAL A 182 0.68 5.56 -9.88
N LEU A 183 -0.61 5.29 -9.68
CA LEU A 183 -1.59 5.29 -10.76
C LEU A 183 -1.96 6.74 -11.09
N ASP A 184 -1.76 7.14 -12.35
CA ASP A 184 -2.19 8.43 -12.89
C ASP A 184 -3.13 8.21 -14.08
N TYR A 185 -3.75 9.29 -14.57
CA TYR A 185 -4.56 9.24 -15.77
C TYR A 185 -3.73 8.72 -16.95
N GLY A 186 -4.10 7.55 -17.46
CA GLY A 186 -3.45 6.92 -18.62
C GLY A 186 -2.33 5.93 -18.29
N GLY A 187 -2.06 5.60 -17.02
CA GLY A 187 -1.15 4.49 -16.67
C GLY A 187 -0.48 4.59 -15.31
N ILE A 188 0.37 3.60 -15.01
CA ILE A 188 1.17 3.53 -13.77
C ILE A 188 2.55 4.17 -14.01
N ILE A 189 2.96 5.04 -13.09
CA ILE A 189 4.28 5.67 -13.06
C ILE A 189 5.10 5.04 -11.93
N LEU A 190 6.29 4.53 -12.26
CA LEU A 190 7.23 3.99 -11.29
C LEU A 190 8.30 5.04 -10.97
N PHE A 191 8.22 5.60 -9.76
CA PHE A 191 9.14 6.63 -9.28
C PHE A 191 10.42 6.06 -8.66
N ASP A 192 10.48 4.77 -8.32
CA ASP A 192 11.72 4.19 -7.79
C ASP A 192 12.82 4.28 -8.87
N PRO A 193 13.95 4.98 -8.62
CA PRO A 193 15.06 5.05 -9.55
C PRO A 193 15.61 3.66 -9.94
N ALA A 194 15.48 2.66 -9.05
CA ALA A 194 15.90 1.29 -9.33
C ALA A 194 15.02 0.61 -10.39
N SER A 195 13.74 0.98 -10.53
CA SER A 195 12.81 0.37 -11.50
C SER A 195 13.24 0.54 -12.96
N ARG A 196 14.11 1.52 -13.26
CA ARG A 196 14.72 1.71 -14.58
C ARG A 196 15.52 0.49 -15.03
N ARG A 197 16.16 -0.23 -14.11
CA ARG A 197 16.98 -1.42 -14.42
C ARG A 197 16.17 -2.56 -15.01
N ASN A 198 14.85 -2.54 -14.79
CA ASN A 198 13.92 -3.55 -15.28
C ASN A 198 13.27 -3.14 -16.62
N VAL A 199 13.84 -2.15 -17.32
CA VAL A 199 13.37 -1.71 -18.64
C VAL A 199 14.48 -1.92 -19.67
N ALA A 200 14.25 -2.84 -20.59
CA ALA A 200 15.19 -3.09 -21.68
C ALA A 200 15.27 -1.88 -22.63
N GLY A 201 16.48 -1.51 -23.03
CA GLY A 201 16.74 -0.31 -23.85
C GLY A 201 16.86 0.98 -23.05
N ALA A 202 16.73 0.93 -21.72
CA ALA A 202 16.91 2.08 -20.82
C ALA A 202 18.26 2.04 -20.07
N GLU A 203 19.22 1.20 -20.47
CA GLU A 203 20.47 0.96 -19.75
C GLU A 203 21.31 2.24 -19.60
N LYS A 204 21.25 3.11 -20.61
CA LYS A 204 21.98 4.39 -20.66
C LYS A 204 21.15 5.59 -20.22
N PHE A 205 19.88 5.40 -19.85
CA PHE A 205 19.01 6.51 -19.47
C PHE A 205 19.51 7.11 -18.16
N SER A 206 19.36 8.43 -18.00
CA SER A 206 19.33 9.04 -16.67
C SER A 206 18.04 8.67 -15.93
N TYR A 207 17.86 9.13 -14.70
CA TYR A 207 16.56 8.96 -14.02
C TYR A 207 15.49 9.82 -14.68
N ASP A 208 15.85 11.02 -15.13
CA ASP A 208 14.94 11.92 -15.82
C ASP A 208 14.52 11.37 -17.19
N ASP A 209 15.44 10.82 -17.97
CA ASP A 209 15.10 10.15 -19.24
C ASP A 209 14.10 8.99 -19.02
N TYR A 210 14.20 8.31 -17.88
CA TYR A 210 13.30 7.22 -17.51
C TYR A 210 11.90 7.71 -17.10
N LEU A 211 11.82 8.81 -16.36
CA LEU A 211 10.51 9.43 -16.06
C LEU A 211 9.91 10.05 -17.33
N ASP A 212 10.74 10.68 -18.18
CA ASP A 212 10.33 11.28 -19.45
C ASP A 212 9.62 10.27 -20.36
N VAL A 213 10.23 9.10 -20.55
CA VAL A 213 9.62 8.04 -21.37
C VAL A 213 8.34 7.50 -20.74
N GLN A 214 8.25 7.40 -19.42
CA GLN A 214 7.02 6.99 -18.74
C GLN A 214 5.90 8.01 -18.95
N PHE A 215 6.18 9.31 -18.76
CA PHE A 215 5.20 10.38 -18.98
C PHE A 215 4.76 10.46 -20.44
N ALA A 216 5.67 10.31 -21.39
CA ALA A 216 5.34 10.26 -22.81
C ALA A 216 4.43 9.07 -23.18
N SER A 217 4.47 8.00 -22.39
CA SER A 217 3.70 6.77 -22.61
C SER A 217 2.29 6.81 -22.02
N LEU A 218 2.00 7.74 -21.11
CA LEU A 218 0.68 7.85 -20.50
C LEU A 218 -0.39 8.10 -21.57
N GLY A 219 -1.46 7.29 -21.52
CA GLY A 219 -2.57 7.35 -22.46
C GLY A 219 -2.21 6.94 -23.90
N LYS A 220 -0.99 6.41 -24.16
CA LYS A 220 -0.60 5.87 -25.46
C LYS A 220 -0.95 4.39 -25.54
N LYS A 221 -1.27 3.94 -26.76
CA LYS A 221 -1.50 2.52 -27.05
C LYS A 221 -0.22 1.72 -26.77
N HIS A 222 -0.35 0.69 -25.93
CA HIS A 222 0.66 -0.30 -25.58
C HIS A 222 -0.02 -1.66 -25.44
N ARG A 223 0.76 -2.73 -25.25
CA ARG A 223 0.22 -4.08 -24.99
C ARG A 223 -0.36 -4.17 -23.59
N THR A 224 -1.66 -3.92 -23.48
CA THR A 224 -2.37 -3.75 -22.21
C THR A 224 -2.39 -5.03 -21.39
N TYR A 225 -2.66 -6.19 -22.00
CA TYR A 225 -2.74 -7.43 -21.23
C TYR A 225 -1.35 -7.88 -20.74
N PHE A 226 -0.29 -7.61 -21.49
CA PHE A 226 1.07 -7.81 -20.97
C PHE A 226 1.40 -6.81 -19.85
N ALA A 227 0.93 -5.57 -19.92
CA ALA A 227 1.06 -4.64 -18.80
C ALA A 227 0.36 -5.19 -17.55
N ASP A 228 -0.86 -5.73 -17.70
CA ASP A 228 -1.61 -6.34 -16.59
C ASP A 228 -0.85 -7.52 -15.99
N CYS A 229 -0.27 -8.40 -16.80
CA CYS A 229 0.58 -9.48 -16.30
C CYS A 229 1.88 -9.00 -15.65
N PHE A 230 2.41 -7.84 -16.04
CA PHE A 230 3.62 -7.29 -15.43
C PHE A 230 3.35 -6.74 -14.02
N PHE A 231 2.19 -6.11 -13.81
CA PHE A 231 1.81 -5.50 -12.52
C PHE A 231 1.01 -6.44 -11.60
N ASN A 232 0.42 -7.49 -12.16
CA ASN A 232 -0.32 -8.52 -11.43
C ASN A 232 0.37 -9.89 -11.60
N GLU A 233 -0.32 -10.98 -11.28
CA GLU A 233 0.23 -12.33 -11.42
C GLU A 233 -0.15 -12.91 -12.79
N GLY A 234 0.82 -13.00 -13.71
CA GLY A 234 0.62 -13.68 -14.99
C GLY A 234 0.55 -15.20 -14.82
N MET A 235 -0.52 -15.85 -15.31
CA MET A 235 -0.63 -17.30 -15.28
C MET A 235 0.00 -17.89 -16.55
N SER A 236 1.17 -18.50 -16.40
CA SER A 236 1.74 -19.35 -17.46
C SER A 236 1.00 -20.69 -17.54
N PRO A 237 0.83 -21.30 -18.73
CA PRO A 237 1.57 -21.03 -19.96
C PRO A 237 0.88 -20.09 -20.96
N PHE A 238 1.70 -19.36 -21.73
CA PHE A 238 1.31 -18.65 -22.95
C PHE A 238 1.08 -19.64 -24.09
N LYS A 239 0.14 -19.33 -24.99
CA LYS A 239 -0.13 -20.12 -26.20
C LYS A 239 -0.04 -19.24 -27.44
N GLY A 240 0.75 -19.65 -28.42
CA GLY A 240 1.07 -18.84 -29.60
C GLY A 240 1.09 -19.64 -30.88
N GLN A 241 0.56 -19.07 -31.98
CA GLN A 241 0.77 -19.59 -33.33
C GLN A 241 1.88 -18.79 -34.02
N ILE A 242 2.89 -19.51 -34.54
CA ILE A 242 4.02 -18.91 -35.25
C ILE A 242 3.57 -18.41 -36.61
N GLU A 243 3.72 -17.11 -36.87
CA GLU A 243 3.40 -16.48 -38.15
C GLU A 243 4.64 -16.35 -39.04
N ARG A 244 5.77 -15.93 -38.45
CA ARG A 244 7.00 -15.64 -39.18
C ARG A 244 8.20 -16.06 -38.37
N VAL A 245 9.21 -16.58 -39.07
CA VAL A 245 10.52 -16.89 -38.50
C VAL A 245 11.56 -16.22 -39.39
N ASN A 246 12.47 -15.48 -38.78
CA ASN A 246 13.65 -14.93 -39.43
C ASN A 246 14.90 -15.30 -38.61
N PRO A 247 16.14 -15.04 -39.08
CA PRO A 247 17.33 -15.63 -38.47
C PRO A 247 17.52 -15.34 -36.98
N LYS A 248 16.97 -14.23 -36.48
CA LYS A 248 17.11 -13.80 -35.08
C LYS A 248 15.82 -13.86 -34.26
N HIS A 249 14.65 -13.80 -34.89
CA HIS A 249 13.40 -13.63 -34.17
C HIS A 249 12.31 -14.56 -34.69
N ILE A 250 11.30 -14.70 -33.86
CA ILE A 250 10.05 -15.34 -34.17
C ILE A 250 8.91 -14.36 -33.91
N CYS A 251 7.93 -14.33 -34.82
CA CYS A 251 6.71 -13.55 -34.67
C CYS A 251 5.54 -14.50 -34.47
N PHE A 252 4.81 -14.30 -33.39
CA PHE A 252 3.54 -14.95 -33.17
C PHE A 252 2.42 -14.11 -33.77
N LYS A 253 1.52 -14.77 -34.51
CA LYS A 253 0.32 -14.11 -35.06
C LYS A 253 -0.50 -13.53 -33.92
N ARG A 254 -0.73 -14.38 -32.90
CA ARG A 254 -1.44 -14.06 -31.65
C ARG A 254 -0.86 -14.87 -30.51
N ILE A 255 -0.69 -14.25 -29.36
CA ILE A 255 -0.44 -14.90 -28.08
C ILE A 255 -1.72 -14.84 -27.25
N PHE A 256 -2.08 -15.96 -26.64
CA PHE A 256 -3.12 -16.06 -25.61
C PHE A 256 -2.50 -16.40 -24.27
N PHE A 257 -3.10 -15.89 -23.21
CA PHE A 257 -2.77 -16.23 -21.84
C PHE A 257 -3.93 -15.89 -20.91
N SER A 258 -3.84 -16.41 -19.70
CA SER A 258 -4.68 -15.99 -18.58
C SER A 258 -3.80 -15.34 -17.52
N GLY A 259 -4.37 -14.45 -16.72
CA GLY A 259 -3.72 -13.85 -15.57
C GLY A 259 -4.65 -13.83 -14.37
N MET A 260 -4.13 -13.41 -13.23
CA MET A 260 -4.87 -13.30 -11.98
C MET A 260 -4.54 -11.96 -11.30
N TYR A 261 -5.58 -11.26 -10.86
CA TYR A 261 -5.46 -10.08 -10.02
C TYR A 261 -5.13 -10.48 -8.58
N PRO A 262 -4.59 -9.56 -7.75
CA PRO A 262 -4.29 -9.83 -6.34
C PRO A 262 -5.50 -10.28 -5.50
N ASP A 263 -6.72 -10.01 -5.98
CA ASP A 263 -7.96 -10.45 -5.33
C ASP A 263 -8.39 -11.89 -5.71
N GLY A 264 -7.60 -12.58 -6.55
CA GLY A 264 -7.88 -13.93 -7.03
C GLY A 264 -8.76 -14.00 -8.29
N THR A 265 -9.26 -12.87 -8.79
CA THR A 265 -10.04 -12.83 -10.03
C THR A 265 -9.14 -13.12 -11.22
N THR A 266 -9.56 -14.04 -12.09
CA THR A 266 -8.81 -14.37 -13.30
C THR A 266 -9.27 -13.53 -14.49
N PHE A 267 -8.38 -13.33 -15.45
CA PHE A 267 -8.67 -12.68 -16.73
C PHE A 267 -8.01 -13.42 -17.87
N ASP A 268 -8.62 -13.35 -19.04
CA ASP A 268 -8.04 -13.80 -20.30
C ASP A 268 -7.56 -12.60 -21.11
N GLY A 269 -6.45 -12.79 -21.83
CA GLY A 269 -5.83 -11.77 -22.65
C GLY A 269 -5.33 -12.33 -23.97
N LYS A 270 -5.27 -11.46 -24.99
CA LYS A 270 -4.62 -11.78 -26.26
C LYS A 270 -3.80 -10.59 -26.77
N GLU A 271 -2.65 -10.90 -27.36
CA GLU A 271 -1.74 -9.91 -27.95
C GLU A 271 -1.36 -10.33 -29.36
N ASP A 272 -1.53 -9.42 -30.32
CA ASP A 272 -1.23 -9.69 -31.74
C ASP A 272 0.23 -9.35 -32.09
N HIS A 273 0.79 -10.04 -33.09
CA HIS A 273 2.10 -9.76 -33.69
C HIS A 273 3.22 -9.59 -32.65
N VAL A 274 3.37 -10.58 -31.77
CA VAL A 274 4.37 -10.56 -30.68
C VAL A 274 5.69 -11.11 -31.21
N TRP A 275 6.73 -10.28 -31.20
CA TRP A 275 8.08 -10.68 -31.56
C TRP A 275 8.86 -11.13 -30.34
N MET A 276 9.58 -12.25 -30.47
CA MET A 276 10.51 -12.79 -29.48
C MET A 276 11.83 -13.17 -30.15
N ASP A 277 12.91 -13.26 -29.35
CA ASP A 277 14.15 -13.90 -29.80
C ASP A 277 13.87 -15.35 -30.22
N LYS A 278 14.55 -15.81 -31.28
CA LYS A 278 14.35 -17.17 -31.80
C LYS A 278 14.84 -18.25 -30.84
N SER A 279 15.72 -17.91 -29.90
CA SER A 279 16.33 -18.87 -28.96
C SER A 279 15.25 -19.72 -28.26
N GLY A 280 15.38 -21.05 -28.37
CA GLY A 280 14.46 -22.05 -27.84
C GLY A 280 13.35 -22.48 -28.82
N PHE A 281 13.14 -21.74 -29.91
CA PHE A 281 12.14 -22.05 -30.94
C PHE A 281 12.75 -22.63 -32.23
N GLU A 282 13.99 -23.10 -32.21
CA GLU A 282 14.74 -23.52 -33.40
C GLU A 282 14.07 -24.64 -34.18
N ASP A 283 13.40 -25.56 -33.48
CA ASP A 283 12.78 -26.75 -34.04
C ASP A 283 11.33 -26.55 -34.49
N TYR A 284 10.79 -25.33 -34.43
CA TYR A 284 9.39 -25.02 -34.74
C TYR A 284 9.25 -24.25 -36.04
N ALA A 285 8.19 -24.55 -36.80
CA ALA A 285 7.95 -23.98 -38.11
C ALA A 285 6.80 -22.95 -38.11
N VAL A 286 6.74 -22.14 -39.17
CA VAL A 286 5.58 -21.27 -39.44
C VAL A 286 4.31 -22.11 -39.51
N GLY A 287 3.27 -21.68 -38.80
CA GLY A 287 1.98 -22.37 -38.68
C GLY A 287 1.85 -23.19 -37.40
N ASP A 288 2.95 -23.57 -36.76
CA ASP A 288 2.91 -24.36 -35.51
C ASP A 288 2.30 -23.55 -34.37
N SER A 289 1.45 -24.21 -33.58
CA SER A 289 0.97 -23.69 -32.30
C SER A 289 1.82 -24.26 -31.18
N VAL A 290 2.24 -23.42 -30.25
CA VAL A 290 3.10 -23.78 -29.13
C VAL A 290 2.55 -23.25 -27.81
N SER A 291 2.77 -23.99 -26.74
CA SER A 291 2.56 -23.59 -25.35
C SER A 291 3.91 -23.41 -24.68
N PHE A 292 4.12 -22.34 -23.92
CA PHE A 292 5.39 -22.05 -23.26
C PHE A 292 5.24 -21.10 -22.07
N CYS A 293 6.21 -21.11 -21.16
CA CYS A 293 6.35 -20.09 -20.12
C CYS A 293 7.33 -19.01 -20.60
N ALA A 294 7.11 -17.75 -20.22
CA ALA A 294 8.00 -16.65 -20.57
C ALA A 294 7.92 -15.54 -19.51
N GLU A 295 8.96 -14.71 -19.46
CA GLU A 295 8.98 -13.52 -18.63
C GLU A 295 8.35 -12.35 -19.39
N VAL A 296 7.34 -11.70 -18.79
CA VAL A 296 6.84 -10.42 -19.28
C VAL A 296 7.78 -9.30 -18.82
N TYR A 297 8.24 -8.46 -19.74
CA TYR A 297 9.18 -7.39 -19.44
C TYR A 297 8.81 -6.08 -20.12
N ARG A 298 9.25 -4.98 -19.52
CA ARG A 298 9.13 -3.63 -20.09
C ARG A 298 10.32 -3.31 -20.99
N TYR A 299 10.07 -2.64 -22.09
CA TYR A 299 11.13 -2.13 -22.97
C TYR A 299 10.81 -0.76 -23.53
N VAL A 300 11.86 -0.05 -23.96
CA VAL A 300 11.72 1.21 -24.68
C VAL A 300 11.51 0.92 -26.17
N LYS A 301 10.29 1.15 -26.65
CA LYS A 301 9.96 1.15 -28.08
C LYS A 301 10.49 2.42 -28.72
N THR A 302 11.14 2.31 -29.88
CA THR A 302 11.84 3.43 -30.55
C THR A 302 11.22 3.87 -31.87
N GLY A 303 10.20 3.16 -32.38
CA GLY A 303 9.66 3.40 -33.73
C GLY A 303 8.93 4.74 -33.92
N ASN A 304 8.13 5.17 -32.94
CA ASN A 304 7.33 6.42 -33.00
C ASN A 304 7.60 7.27 -31.76
N GLY A 305 8.87 7.64 -31.56
CA GLY A 305 9.35 8.20 -30.30
C GLY A 305 9.62 7.12 -29.26
N LYS A 306 10.33 7.50 -28.20
CA LYS A 306 10.62 6.61 -27.06
C LYS A 306 9.35 6.48 -26.23
N LEU A 307 8.82 5.26 -26.13
CA LEU A 307 7.68 4.91 -25.28
C LEU A 307 7.95 3.59 -24.54
N ILE A 308 7.30 3.37 -23.40
CA ILE A 308 7.28 2.09 -22.72
C ILE A 308 6.24 1.19 -23.40
N ASP A 309 6.68 -0.03 -23.71
CA ASP A 309 5.82 -1.11 -24.20
C ASP A 309 6.25 -2.42 -23.50
N TYR A 310 5.47 -3.48 -23.70
CA TYR A 310 5.63 -4.76 -23.02
C TYR A 310 5.84 -5.88 -24.02
N GLY A 311 6.59 -6.90 -23.62
CA GLY A 311 6.88 -8.06 -24.46
C GLY A 311 7.24 -9.30 -23.64
N LEU A 312 7.56 -10.38 -24.34
CA LEU A 312 7.94 -11.66 -23.76
C LEU A 312 9.42 -11.97 -24.04
N ARG A 313 10.12 -12.54 -23.06
CA ARG A 313 11.50 -13.02 -23.21
C ARG A 313 11.74 -14.30 -22.42
N ASN A 314 12.90 -14.93 -22.65
CA ASN A 314 13.36 -16.10 -21.92
C ASN A 314 12.33 -17.25 -21.92
N PRO A 315 11.92 -17.75 -23.11
CA PRO A 315 10.93 -18.80 -23.19
C PRO A 315 11.45 -20.11 -22.59
N THR A 316 10.58 -20.86 -21.92
CA THR A 316 10.89 -22.15 -21.30
C THR A 316 9.72 -23.13 -21.44
N GLY A 317 10.01 -24.43 -21.38
CA GLY A 317 8.98 -25.47 -21.44
C GLY A 317 8.15 -25.45 -22.72
N ILE A 318 8.76 -25.13 -23.85
CA ILE A 318 8.07 -24.98 -25.13
C ILE A 318 7.57 -26.36 -25.60
N GLN A 319 6.29 -26.44 -25.91
CA GLN A 319 5.63 -27.66 -26.37
C GLN A 319 4.76 -27.34 -27.57
N LYS A 320 4.85 -28.15 -28.64
CA LYS A 320 3.91 -28.07 -29.75
C LYS A 320 2.53 -28.53 -29.27
N ILE A 321 1.50 -27.79 -29.63
CA ILE A 321 0.11 -28.06 -29.28
C ILE A 321 -0.78 -28.02 -30.52
N GLU A 322 -2.00 -28.56 -30.38
CA GLU A 322 -3.06 -28.33 -31.35
C GLU A 322 -3.51 -26.86 -31.35
N ALA A 323 -4.37 -26.50 -32.30
CA ALA A 323 -4.97 -25.18 -32.34
C ALA A 323 -5.72 -24.88 -31.03
N TYR A 324 -5.52 -23.68 -30.48
CA TYR A 324 -6.11 -23.24 -29.23
C TYR A 324 -7.21 -22.21 -29.49
N LYS A 325 -8.20 -22.17 -28.59
CA LYS A 325 -9.30 -21.19 -28.66
C LYS A 325 -8.79 -19.83 -28.18
N LEU A 326 -9.10 -18.79 -28.94
CA LEU A 326 -8.91 -17.39 -28.55
C LEU A 326 -10.21 -16.81 -28.02
N PRO A 327 -10.16 -15.92 -27.02
CA PRO A 327 -11.32 -15.11 -26.67
C PRO A 327 -11.67 -14.16 -27.82
N SER A 328 -12.96 -14.08 -28.12
CA SER A 328 -13.54 -13.08 -29.03
C SER A 328 -13.44 -11.68 -28.41
N ASP A 329 -13.51 -10.65 -29.25
CA ASP A 329 -13.50 -9.26 -28.75
C ASP A 329 -14.71 -8.99 -27.84
N ASP A 330 -15.85 -9.62 -28.12
CA ASP A 330 -17.04 -9.54 -27.28
C ASP A 330 -16.84 -10.20 -25.90
N GLU A 331 -16.14 -11.33 -25.82
CA GLU A 331 -15.79 -11.98 -24.54
C GLU A 331 -14.86 -11.08 -23.72
N LEU A 332 -13.89 -10.42 -24.36
CA LEU A 332 -12.97 -9.48 -23.71
C LEU A 332 -13.66 -8.19 -23.24
N ILE A 333 -14.51 -7.58 -24.08
CA ILE A 333 -15.30 -6.41 -23.67
C ILE A 333 -16.21 -6.78 -22.50
N MET A 334 -16.82 -7.96 -22.51
CA MET A 334 -17.66 -8.40 -21.40
C MET A 334 -16.83 -8.51 -20.12
N GLN A 335 -15.63 -9.11 -20.17
CA GLN A 335 -14.72 -9.18 -19.02
C GLN A 335 -14.42 -7.79 -18.45
N ASP A 336 -14.09 -6.81 -19.30
CA ASP A 336 -13.80 -5.44 -18.86
C ASP A 336 -15.04 -4.77 -18.23
N VAL A 337 -16.22 -5.00 -18.80
CA VAL A 337 -17.50 -4.55 -18.22
C VAL A 337 -17.73 -5.15 -16.83
N GLU A 338 -17.41 -6.43 -16.64
CA GLU A 338 -17.56 -7.08 -15.34
C GLU A 338 -16.65 -6.47 -14.27
N GLN A 339 -15.41 -6.17 -14.63
CA GLN A 339 -14.47 -5.49 -13.75
C GLN A 339 -14.96 -4.09 -13.39
N LEU A 340 -15.34 -3.29 -14.39
CA LEU A 340 -15.78 -1.92 -14.20
C LEU A 340 -17.02 -1.83 -13.29
N ILE A 341 -17.96 -2.76 -13.43
CA ILE A 341 -19.13 -2.85 -12.53
C ILE A 341 -18.68 -3.11 -11.10
N CYS A 342 -17.73 -4.03 -10.88
CA CYS A 342 -17.24 -4.35 -9.55
C CYS A 342 -16.47 -3.17 -8.92
N GLU A 343 -15.63 -2.47 -9.69
CA GLU A 343 -14.84 -1.33 -9.22
C GLU A 343 -15.70 -0.13 -8.83
N THR A 344 -16.70 0.19 -9.64
CA THR A 344 -17.61 1.33 -9.41
C THR A 344 -18.80 1.00 -8.50
N CYS A 345 -18.90 -0.24 -8.02
CA CYS A 345 -20.01 -0.66 -7.18
C CYS A 345 -19.99 0.07 -5.84
N PHE A 346 -21.13 0.62 -5.41
CA PHE A 346 -21.29 1.25 -4.09
C PHE A 346 -21.04 0.32 -2.90
N LEU A 347 -20.97 -1.00 -3.15
CA LEU A 347 -20.68 -2.04 -2.17
C LEU A 347 -19.23 -2.54 -2.21
N SER A 348 -18.37 -1.98 -3.09
CA SER A 348 -17.02 -2.49 -3.36
C SER A 348 -16.16 -2.61 -2.10
N GLU A 349 -16.25 -1.66 -1.16
CA GLU A 349 -15.51 -1.67 0.12
C GLU A 349 -15.88 -2.83 1.06
N ARG A 350 -17.08 -3.39 0.91
CA ARG A 350 -17.59 -4.50 1.74
C ARG A 350 -17.77 -5.78 0.94
N CYS A 351 -17.41 -5.76 -0.34
CA CYS A 351 -17.56 -6.87 -1.25
C CYS A 351 -16.30 -7.74 -1.20
N ASN A 352 -16.46 -9.02 -0.87
CA ASN A 352 -15.35 -9.98 -0.88
C ASN A 352 -14.98 -10.45 -2.30
N ARG A 353 -15.60 -9.88 -3.35
CA ARG A 353 -15.47 -10.20 -4.79
C ARG A 353 -15.75 -11.66 -5.19
N ASN A 354 -15.94 -12.56 -4.23
CA ASN A 354 -16.24 -13.97 -4.44
C ASN A 354 -17.73 -14.23 -4.70
N TYR A 355 -18.63 -13.51 -4.00
CA TYR A 355 -20.07 -13.65 -4.20
C TYR A 355 -20.75 -12.30 -4.35
N CYS A 356 -21.37 -12.07 -5.51
CA CYS A 356 -22.03 -10.81 -5.81
C CYS A 356 -23.41 -10.74 -5.16
N ILE A 357 -23.61 -9.76 -4.28
CA ILE A 357 -24.90 -9.51 -3.59
C ILE A 357 -25.83 -8.55 -4.35
N MET A 358 -25.40 -8.03 -5.50
CA MET A 358 -26.27 -7.23 -6.36
C MET A 358 -27.38 -8.11 -6.94
N ASP A 359 -28.60 -7.56 -7.02
CA ASP A 359 -29.72 -8.26 -7.68
C ASP A 359 -29.29 -8.77 -9.08
N PRO A 360 -29.42 -10.08 -9.37
CA PRO A 360 -28.91 -10.66 -10.61
C PRO A 360 -29.52 -10.04 -11.87
N LYS A 361 -30.79 -9.61 -11.83
CA LYS A 361 -31.45 -8.98 -12.98
C LYS A 361 -30.88 -7.59 -13.23
N LYS A 362 -30.70 -6.79 -12.17
CA LYS A 362 -30.05 -5.47 -12.26
C LYS A 362 -28.61 -5.59 -12.78
N LYS A 363 -27.82 -6.53 -12.25
CA LYS A 363 -26.45 -6.77 -12.73
C LYS A 363 -26.43 -7.12 -14.21
N ARG A 364 -27.33 -8.01 -14.65
CA ARG A 364 -27.41 -8.42 -16.07
C ARG A 364 -27.78 -7.27 -16.99
N LEU A 365 -28.75 -6.42 -16.60
CA LEU A 365 -29.13 -5.25 -17.40
C LEU A 365 -27.97 -4.26 -17.52
N LEU A 366 -27.30 -3.96 -16.40
CA LEU A 366 -26.15 -3.06 -16.38
C LEU A 366 -25.00 -3.57 -17.27
N LYS A 367 -24.68 -4.88 -17.19
CA LYS A 367 -23.71 -5.51 -18.09
C LYS A 367 -24.06 -5.28 -19.57
N GLN A 368 -25.33 -5.50 -19.94
CA GLN A 368 -25.78 -5.35 -21.32
C GLN A 368 -25.73 -3.90 -21.81
N GLU A 369 -26.12 -2.94 -20.96
CA GLU A 369 -26.08 -1.51 -21.28
C GLU A 369 -24.65 -1.03 -21.50
N MET A 370 -23.74 -1.36 -20.57
CA MET A 370 -22.33 -0.96 -20.66
C MET A 370 -21.63 -1.64 -21.85
N PHE A 371 -21.86 -2.93 -22.07
CA PHE A 371 -21.34 -3.64 -23.22
C PHE A 371 -21.75 -2.97 -24.54
N ARG A 372 -23.03 -2.62 -24.69
CA ARG A 372 -23.52 -1.93 -25.90
C ARG A 372 -22.89 -0.55 -26.07
N ALA A 373 -22.74 0.21 -24.98
CA ALA A 373 -22.12 1.52 -25.02
C ALA A 373 -20.67 1.45 -25.50
N ILE A 374 -19.86 0.53 -24.92
CA ILE A 374 -18.46 0.32 -25.30
C ILE A 374 -18.37 -0.13 -26.75
N LYS A 375 -19.14 -1.16 -27.14
CA LYS A 375 -19.11 -1.69 -28.51
C LYS A 375 -19.45 -0.63 -29.55
N THR A 376 -20.46 0.19 -29.29
CA THR A 376 -20.85 1.29 -30.18
C THR A 376 -19.73 2.34 -30.33
N GLN A 377 -18.93 2.56 -29.29
CA GLN A 377 -17.80 3.48 -29.32
C GLN A 377 -16.62 2.88 -30.11
N THR A 378 -16.29 1.61 -29.87
CA THR A 378 -15.23 0.89 -30.59
C THR A 378 -15.50 0.81 -32.09
N ASP A 379 -16.75 0.57 -32.49
CA ASP A 379 -17.15 0.53 -33.90
C ASP A 379 -16.96 1.89 -34.59
N LYS A 380 -17.22 3.00 -33.89
CA LYS A 380 -17.00 4.36 -34.40
C LYS A 380 -15.52 4.71 -34.54
N GLU A 381 -14.67 4.21 -33.66
CA GLU A 381 -13.22 4.41 -33.74
C GLU A 381 -12.58 3.59 -34.86
N THR A 382 -13.13 2.41 -35.17
CA THR A 382 -12.65 1.54 -36.25
C THR A 382 -13.03 2.05 -37.66
N GLN A 383 -14.03 2.95 -37.74
CA GLN A 383 -14.49 3.59 -38.98
C GLN A 383 -13.78 4.92 -39.30
N LYS A 384 -12.90 5.41 -38.41
CA LYS A 384 -12.06 6.60 -38.61
C LYS A 384 -10.64 6.20 -38.95
#